data_AF-A0A9D7Y6N6-F1
#
_entry.id   AF-A0A9D7Y6N6-F1
#
_cell.length_a   1.000
_cell.length_b   1.000
_cell.length_c   1.000
_cell.angle_alpha   90.00
_cell.angle_beta   90.00
_cell.angle_gamma   90.00
#
_symmetry.space_group_name_H-M   'P 1'
#
loop_
_entity.id
_entity.type
_entity.pdbx_description
1 polymer ?
#
loop_
_entity_poly.entity_id
_entity_poly.type
_entity_poly.pdbx_seq_one_letter_code
_entity_poly.pdbx_strand_id
1 'polypeptide(L)'
;MQANPVNGFNYYRIKQIDNNGSFKYSVVVTILKKDNLLQTIVAPNPVKDVLNIVEPKSIFITTAEIYSTTGQLMLRKIINIESQVYSLQVQQLPSATYILKVNYKAETKSYPFIKN
;
A
#
# COMPACT_ATOMS: atom_id res chain seq x y z
N MET A 1 23.26 -16.28 -14.03
CA MET A 1 22.72 -16.31 -12.66
C MET A 1 22.40 -14.89 -12.26
N GLN A 2 21.15 -14.43 -12.35
CA GLN A 2 20.75 -13.11 -11.85
C GLN A 2 20.00 -13.33 -10.54
N ALA A 3 20.60 -12.86 -9.45
CA ALA A 3 20.01 -12.92 -8.12
C ALA A 3 18.85 -11.92 -8.07
N ASN A 4 17.62 -12.43 -8.06
CA ASN A 4 16.47 -11.64 -7.66
C ASN A 4 16.67 -11.22 -6.20
N PRO A 5 16.77 -9.92 -5.87
CA PRO A 5 16.72 -9.51 -4.49
C PRO A 5 15.35 -9.92 -3.95
N VAL A 6 15.36 -10.83 -2.98
CA VAL A 6 14.17 -11.17 -2.20
C VAL A 6 13.83 -9.90 -1.42
N ASN A 7 12.98 -9.05 -2.00
CA ASN A 7 12.40 -7.90 -1.31
C ASN A 7 11.61 -8.47 -0.12
N GLY A 8 12.24 -8.44 1.05
CA GLY A 8 11.63 -8.84 2.30
C GLY A 8 10.39 -7.98 2.53
N PHE A 9 9.22 -8.58 2.37
CA PHE A 9 7.95 -7.97 2.74
C PHE A 9 7.93 -7.81 4.27
N ASN A 10 8.30 -6.62 4.76
CA ASN A 10 8.21 -6.32 6.17
C ASN A 10 6.80 -5.82 6.50
N TYR A 11 5.93 -6.77 6.86
CA TYR A 11 4.69 -6.46 7.56
C TYR A 11 5.05 -5.96 8.95
N TYR A 12 5.13 -4.64 9.15
CA TYR A 12 5.18 -4.09 10.49
C TYR A 12 3.84 -4.43 11.18
N ARG A 13 3.82 -5.50 11.96
CA ARG A 13 2.75 -5.80 12.92
C ARG A 13 2.85 -4.79 14.05
N ILE A 14 2.20 -3.65 13.88
CA ILE A 14 2.03 -2.67 14.96
C ILE A 14 0.97 -3.23 15.91
N LYS A 15 1.33 -3.37 17.19
CA LYS A 15 0.46 -3.88 18.27
C LYS A 15 -0.66 -2.85 18.57
N GLN A 16 -1.88 -3.38 18.77
CA GLN A 16 -3.20 -2.74 18.97
C GLN A 16 -3.27 -1.52 19.92
N ILE A 17 -4.24 -0.62 19.67
CA ILE A 17 -5.47 -0.37 20.48
C ILE A 17 -6.51 0.36 19.58
N ASP A 18 -7.80 0.03 19.75
CA ASP A 18 -8.94 0.31 18.86
C ASP A 18 -9.59 1.72 18.93
N ASN A 19 -10.48 1.93 17.94
CA ASN A 19 -11.63 2.87 17.83
C ASN A 19 -11.42 4.34 17.41
N ASN A 20 -11.31 4.60 16.09
CA ASN A 20 -12.15 5.58 15.33
C ASN A 20 -11.60 6.01 13.95
N GLY A 21 -10.51 5.43 13.45
CA GLY A 21 -9.92 5.83 12.15
C GLY A 21 -8.88 6.94 12.24
N SER A 22 -8.83 7.71 13.34
CA SER A 22 -7.73 8.66 13.63
C SER A 22 -6.39 7.94 13.66
N PHE A 23 -6.33 6.72 14.18
CA PHE A 23 -5.09 5.94 14.25
C PHE A 23 -4.45 5.65 12.89
N LYS A 24 -5.23 5.37 11.83
CA LYS A 24 -4.65 5.11 10.49
C LYS A 24 -3.92 6.35 9.98
N TYR A 25 -4.55 7.51 10.14
CA TYR A 25 -3.94 8.80 9.81
C TYR A 25 -2.75 9.10 10.72
N SER A 26 -2.88 8.94 12.04
CA SER A 26 -1.78 9.13 13.00
C SER A 26 -0.60 8.21 12.75
N VAL A 27 -0.81 6.96 12.32
CA VAL A 27 0.26 6.03 11.93
C VAL A 27 0.96 6.52 10.68
N VAL A 28 0.21 6.91 9.63
CA VAL A 28 0.79 7.48 8.41
C VAL A 28 1.59 8.76 8.73
N VAL A 29 1.05 9.66 9.56
CA VAL A 29 1.74 10.87 10.01
C VAL A 29 3.00 10.54 10.82
N THR A 30 2.96 9.51 11.68
CA THR A 30 4.12 9.07 12.47
C THR A 30 5.20 8.46 11.58
N ILE A 31 4.81 7.73 10.53
CA ILE A 31 5.72 7.17 9.52
C ILE A 31 6.38 8.31 8.74
N LEU A 32 5.61 9.30 8.27
CA LEU A 32 6.15 10.45 7.53
C LEU A 32 7.10 11.31 8.35
N LYS A 33 6.87 11.44 9.67
CA LYS A 33 7.80 12.16 10.57
C LYS A 33 9.16 11.47 10.71
N LYS A 34 9.26 10.19 10.33
CA LYS A 34 10.55 9.51 10.22
C LYS A 34 11.08 9.72 8.80
N ASP A 35 11.98 10.69 8.63
CA ASP A 35 12.71 10.95 7.37
C ASP A 35 13.49 9.74 6.83
N ASN A 36 13.56 8.64 7.59
CA ASN A 36 14.26 7.40 7.26
C ASN A 36 13.31 6.28 6.80
N LEU A 37 12.18 6.59 6.14
CA LEU A 37 11.39 5.53 5.53
C LEU A 37 12.19 4.90 4.37
N LEU A 38 12.63 3.65 4.56
CA LEU A 38 13.48 2.94 3.59
C LEU A 38 12.68 2.11 2.58
N GLN A 39 11.41 1.82 2.86
CA GLN A 39 10.59 0.91 2.07
C GLN A 39 9.14 1.39 2.03
N THR A 40 8.43 1.05 0.95
CA THR A 40 6.99 1.29 0.80
C THR A 40 6.20 0.58 1.89
N ILE A 41 5.22 1.27 2.47
CA ILE A 41 4.28 0.71 3.45
C ILE A 41 2.88 0.74 2.86
N VAL A 42 2.18 -0.39 2.93
CA VAL A 42 0.78 -0.52 2.52
C VAL A 42 -0.05 -0.81 3.76
N ALA A 43 -0.93 0.12 4.14
CA ALA A 43 -1.70 0.06 5.37
C ALA A 43 -3.06 0.75 5.25
N PRO A 44 -4.08 0.34 6.00
CA PRO A 44 -4.07 -0.81 6.91
C PRO A 44 -4.19 -2.13 6.15
N ASN A 45 -3.81 -3.22 6.80
CA ASN A 45 -4.12 -4.57 6.34
C ASN A 45 -4.45 -5.43 7.57
N PRO A 46 -5.71 -5.90 7.76
CA PRO A 46 -6.85 -5.77 6.85
C PRO A 46 -7.41 -4.35 6.67
N VAL A 47 -8.03 -4.08 5.51
CA VAL A 47 -8.62 -2.78 5.13
C VAL A 47 -10.14 -2.85 5.02
N LYS A 48 -10.83 -1.75 5.33
CA LYS A 48 -12.29 -1.60 5.13
C LYS A 48 -12.60 -0.67 3.96
N ASP A 49 -12.22 0.60 4.07
CA ASP A 49 -12.66 1.61 3.09
C ASP A 49 -11.50 2.19 2.28
N VAL A 50 -10.40 2.53 2.94
CA VAL A 50 -9.26 3.23 2.32
C VAL A 50 -7.96 2.50 2.60
N LEU A 51 -7.25 2.14 1.54
CA LEU A 51 -5.90 1.58 1.57
C LEU A 51 -4.90 2.71 1.27
N ASN A 52 -3.95 2.94 2.17
CA ASN A 52 -2.90 3.94 1.99
C ASN A 52 -1.59 3.27 1.60
N ILE A 53 -0.90 3.90 0.66
CA ILE A 53 0.46 3.55 0.24
C ILE A 53 1.35 4.71 0.66
N VAL A 54 2.33 4.43 1.50
CA VAL A 54 3.32 5.42 1.97
C VAL A 54 4.67 5.07 1.37
N GLU A 55 5.23 6.01 0.62
CA GLU A 55 6.49 5.84 -0.11
C GLU A 55 7.66 6.57 0.56
N PRO A 56 8.89 6.02 0.46
CA PRO A 56 10.11 6.76 0.74
C PRO A 56 10.17 8.10 -0.01
N LYS A 57 10.98 9.02 0.51
CA LYS A 57 11.21 10.31 -0.16
C LYS A 57 11.75 10.08 -1.58
N SER A 58 11.26 10.87 -2.54
CA SER A 58 11.64 10.82 -3.96
C SER A 58 11.28 9.53 -4.70
N ILE A 59 10.43 8.67 -4.11
CA ILE A 59 9.81 7.53 -4.80
C ILE A 59 8.38 7.91 -5.16
N PHE A 60 8.03 7.78 -6.44
CA PHE A 60 6.72 8.18 -6.95
C PHE A 60 6.06 7.06 -7.74
N ILE A 61 4.79 6.83 -7.43
CA ILE A 61 3.95 5.83 -8.08
C ILE A 61 3.39 6.42 -9.38
N THR A 62 3.40 5.64 -10.46
CA THR A 62 2.76 6.00 -11.73
C THR A 62 1.34 5.44 -11.81
N THR A 63 1.17 4.16 -11.45
CA THR A 63 -0.15 3.53 -11.38
C THR A 63 -0.25 2.57 -10.20
N ALA A 64 -1.45 2.48 -9.63
CA ALA A 64 -1.82 1.49 -8.65
C ALA A 64 -2.97 0.63 -9.17
N GLU A 65 -2.79 -0.68 -9.15
CA GLU A 65 -3.72 -1.66 -9.70
C GLU A 65 -4.05 -2.71 -8.64
N ILE A 66 -5.31 -3.07 -8.50
CA ILE A 66 -5.74 -4.11 -7.56
C ILE A 66 -6.26 -5.29 -8.37
N TYR A 67 -5.73 -6.47 -8.07
CA TYR A 67 -6.10 -7.72 -8.70
C TYR A 67 -6.72 -8.68 -7.70
N SER A 68 -7.70 -9.46 -8.13
CA SER A 68 -8.16 -10.65 -7.40
C SER A 68 -7.04 -11.70 -7.32
N THR A 69 -7.19 -12.70 -6.45
CA THR A 69 -6.30 -13.87 -6.42
C THR A 69 -6.31 -14.69 -7.72
N THR A 70 -7.36 -14.56 -8.53
CA THR A 70 -7.47 -15.18 -9.86
C THR A 70 -6.85 -14.32 -10.98
N GLY A 71 -6.29 -13.15 -10.65
CA GLY A 71 -5.64 -12.25 -11.62
C GLY A 71 -6.59 -11.30 -12.35
N GLN A 72 -7.86 -11.22 -11.96
CA GLN A 72 -8.81 -10.26 -12.51
C GLN A 72 -8.47 -8.85 -12.00
N LEU A 73 -8.38 -7.87 -12.91
CA LEU A 73 -8.20 -6.46 -12.55
C LEU A 73 -9.50 -5.91 -11.95
N MET A 74 -9.45 -5.51 -10.69
CA MET A 74 -10.60 -5.01 -9.93
C MET A 74 -10.62 -3.47 -9.85
N LEU A 75 -9.45 -2.85 -9.79
CA LEU A 75 -9.31 -1.39 -9.73
C LEU A 75 -8.00 -0.98 -10.39
N ARG A 76 -8.03 0.14 -11.11
CA ARG A 76 -6.83 0.79 -11.67
C ARG A 76 -6.90 2.29 -11.42
N LYS A 77 -5.83 2.85 -10.87
CA LYS A 77 -5.69 4.28 -10.62
C LYS A 77 -4.38 4.77 -11.23
N ILE A 78 -4.48 5.75 -12.12
CA ILE A 78 -3.33 6.52 -12.59
C ILE A 78 -3.05 7.62 -11.57
N ILE A 79 -1.78 7.77 -11.20
CA ILE A 79 -1.31 8.70 -10.19
C ILE A 79 -0.38 9.72 -10.88
N ASN A 80 -0.86 10.97 -10.94
CA ASN A 80 -0.16 12.08 -11.60
C ASN A 80 0.35 13.12 -10.59
N ILE A 81 0.37 12.78 -9.30
CA ILE A 81 0.84 13.65 -8.24
C ILE A 81 2.08 13.05 -7.58
N GLU A 82 3.05 13.91 -7.32
CA GLU A 82 4.24 13.57 -6.53
C GLU A 82 3.88 13.75 -5.05
N SER A 83 3.57 12.63 -4.38
CA SER A 83 3.19 12.59 -2.97
C SER A 83 3.91 11.42 -2.31
N GLN A 84 4.16 11.52 -1.00
CA GLN A 84 4.63 10.36 -0.23
C GLN A 84 3.47 9.49 0.25
N VAL A 85 2.22 9.99 0.20
CA VAL A 85 1.04 9.25 0.65
C VAL A 85 0.01 9.23 -0.47
N TYR A 86 -0.44 8.03 -0.80
CA TYR A 86 -1.47 7.77 -1.79
C TYR A 86 -2.61 6.97 -1.18
N SER A 87 -3.84 7.45 -1.31
CA SER A 87 -5.03 6.80 -0.77
C SER A 87 -5.87 6.21 -1.89
N LEU A 88 -6.19 4.92 -1.77
CA LEU A 88 -7.04 4.17 -2.68
C LEU A 88 -8.35 3.82 -1.97
N GLN A 89 -9.47 4.23 -2.56
CA GLN A 89 -10.79 3.82 -2.12
C GLN A 89 -11.04 2.38 -2.55
N VAL A 90 -11.21 1.49 -1.57
CA VAL A 90 -11.42 0.05 -1.75
C VAL A 90 -12.76 -0.41 -1.19
N GLN A 91 -13.58 0.50 -0.66
CA GLN A 91 -14.88 0.19 -0.04
C GLN A 91 -15.80 -0.64 -0.96
N GLN A 92 -15.75 -0.40 -2.26
CA GLN A 92 -16.56 -1.11 -3.27
C GLN A 92 -16.06 -2.54 -3.56
N LEU A 93 -14.87 -2.91 -3.10
CA LEU A 93 -14.35 -4.27 -3.27
C LEU A 93 -15.03 -5.21 -2.27
N PRO A 94 -15.48 -6.40 -2.71
CA PRO A 94 -15.95 -7.45 -1.82
C PRO A 94 -14.90 -7.85 -0.77
N SER A 95 -15.36 -8.44 0.33
CA SER A 95 -14.46 -8.98 1.36
C SER A 95 -13.70 -10.19 0.81
N ALA A 96 -12.41 -10.03 0.54
CA ALA A 96 -11.53 -11.06 -0.03
C ALA A 96 -10.05 -10.65 0.11
N THR A 97 -9.15 -11.55 -0.28
CA THR A 97 -7.73 -11.25 -0.45
C THR A 97 -7.49 -10.69 -1.85
N TYR A 98 -6.67 -9.64 -1.93
CA TYR A 98 -6.30 -8.98 -3.18
C TYR A 98 -4.78 -8.78 -3.26
N ILE A 99 -4.30 -8.53 -4.47
CA ILE A 99 -2.93 -8.11 -4.74
C ILE A 99 -2.95 -6.68 -5.26
N LEU A 100 -2.36 -5.76 -4.50
CA LEU A 100 -2.05 -4.41 -4.97
C LEU A 100 -0.74 -4.45 -5.75
N LYS A 101 -0.77 -4.14 -7.04
CA LYS A 101 0.42 -3.84 -7.84
C LYS A 101 0.64 -2.34 -7.87
N VAL A 102 1.84 -1.93 -7.50
CA VAL A 102 2.31 -0.54 -7.54
C VAL A 102 3.38 -0.45 -8.61
N ASN A 103 3.11 0.34 -9.65
CA ASN A 103 4.04 0.59 -10.72
C ASN A 103 4.77 1.91 -10.46
N TYR A 104 6.08 1.87 -10.58
CA TYR A 104 6.98 3.03 -10.53
C TYR A 104 7.56 3.26 -11.93
N LYS A 105 8.41 4.28 -12.09
CA LYS A 105 9.09 4.51 -13.39
C LYS A 105 10.03 3.35 -13.79
N ALA A 106 10.68 2.70 -12.82
CA ALA A 106 11.73 1.70 -13.07
C ALA A 106 11.34 0.26 -12.73
N GLU A 107 10.35 0.06 -11.86
CA GLU A 107 9.99 -1.26 -11.35
C GLU A 107 8.51 -1.36 -11.00
N THR A 108 8.04 -2.58 -10.77
CA THR A 108 6.70 -2.89 -10.26
C THR A 108 6.83 -3.72 -8.99
N LYS A 109 6.12 -3.34 -7.93
CA LYS A 109 6.03 -4.11 -6.67
C LYS A 109 4.61 -4.59 -6.43
N SER A 110 4.47 -5.72 -5.75
CA SER A 110 3.17 -6.31 -5.42
C SER A 110 3.03 -6.48 -3.93
N TYR A 111 1.89 -6.08 -3.37
CA TYR A 111 1.58 -6.14 -1.95
C TYR A 111 0.24 -6.84 -1.76
N PRO A 112 0.20 -8.02 -1.12
CA PRO A 112 -1.08 -8.65 -0.81
C PRO A 112 -1.75 -7.92 0.36
N PHE A 113 -3.08 -7.81 0.30
CA PHE A 113 -3.87 -7.25 1.39
C PHE A 113 -5.23 -7.94 1.51
N ILE A 114 -5.81 -7.89 2.71
CA ILE A 114 -7.12 -8.46 3.03
C ILE A 114 -8.13 -7.30 3.10
N LYS A 115 -9.22 -7.40 2.33
CA LYS A 115 -10.38 -6.52 2.42
C LYS A 115 -11.43 -7.18 3.31
N ASN A 116 -11.86 -6.47 4.35
CA ASN A 116 -12.97 -6.87 5.23
C ASN A 116 -14.31 -6.35 4.72
#